data_AF-A0A8T6E819-F1
#
_entry.id   AF-A0A8T6E819-F1
#
_cell.length_a   1.000
_cell.length_b   1.000
_cell.length_c   1.000
_cell.angle_alpha   90.00
_cell.angle_beta   90.00
_cell.angle_gamma   90.00
#
_symmetry.space_group_name_H-M   'P 1'
#
loop_
_entity.id
_entity.type
_entity.pdbx_description
1 polymer ?
#
loop_
_entity_poly.entity_id
_entity_poly.type
_entity_poly.pdbx_seq_one_letter_code
_entity_poly.pdbx_strand_id
1 'polypeptide(L)'
;MRLFAALLLVLSPVLLPAGAWAQETVYVPDDWPLKPSGLGRGDEFRLLFMTGLTRDATSSDISVYNTYVQDAARSDVTSRPAIRAHASRFRVVGSTLSVSARTNTSTTGSGGPPIYWVGGAKVADNYGDFYDGNWDSYAARNPLGNLIPGNNQFNIGRHEDFYYAEAWTGTNSNGSTSSNPLGSANPTYGYLRLAKSTRGGGTSSPLSRSYSSPDTKLHFYALSPVFKVKGKASLRLRGYSAQGAENGVQWINEGYNYKPADQRPPGVNFSIDLEPAPTGDFPLTVRISDDDVADFLAPAEEGDRDLKPSEGRNTYGFPTRADPYTDVDGSITVNVTDLPDSHEYISGAVTLKVKNKPAITHPEISLKPPAHIAEGGTGRFVVRLAKAWEADDPLRIGVRVADDDAVDFLPPAEEGLRTLQIGKGQTSVSFDVRTLIDASSDSGGEISVTLTSTSSPMRPRPLPSAAATVRNDPAFTGREVRLAKQVTVIEGEKAVFTFEIDGFPRLNSGFDVELVTTELGLPALNTAQEGSDVTFADQTSNWPYLVDPKTHTIQVQTNEDGTDEPDEVFGLRLYNPRNLIFAG
;
A
#
# COMPACT_ATOMS: atom_id res chain seq x y z
N MET A 1 9.32 -44.33 -27.36
CA MET A 1 10.25 -43.38 -28.02
C MET A 1 9.49 -42.62 -29.09
N ARG A 2 8.90 -41.46 -28.77
CA ARG A 2 8.26 -40.57 -29.74
C ARG A 2 8.95 -39.22 -29.64
N LEU A 3 9.74 -38.88 -30.67
CA LEU A 3 10.36 -37.57 -30.83
C LEU A 3 9.27 -36.55 -31.15
N PHE A 4 9.16 -35.50 -30.34
CA PHE A 4 8.47 -34.26 -30.71
C PHE A 4 9.50 -33.33 -31.37
N ALA A 5 9.31 -33.06 -32.66
CA ALA A 5 10.04 -32.01 -33.37
C ALA A 5 9.36 -30.66 -33.06
N ALA A 6 10.06 -29.78 -32.33
CA ALA A 6 9.64 -28.40 -32.12
C ALA A 6 9.96 -27.59 -33.39
N LEU A 7 8.92 -27.20 -34.11
CA LEU A 7 8.98 -26.26 -35.23
C LEU A 7 9.20 -24.85 -34.66
N LEU A 8 10.44 -24.37 -34.65
CA LEU A 8 10.79 -23.01 -34.27
C LEU A 8 10.42 -22.06 -35.43
N LEU A 9 9.26 -21.40 -35.33
CA LEU A 9 8.85 -20.36 -36.26
C LEU A 9 9.65 -19.08 -35.95
N VAL A 10 10.72 -18.84 -36.69
CA VAL A 10 11.41 -17.54 -36.66
C VAL A 10 10.55 -16.55 -37.42
N LEU A 11 9.77 -15.74 -36.70
CA LEU A 11 9.18 -14.53 -37.29
C LEU A 11 10.32 -13.58 -37.67
N SER A 12 10.62 -13.48 -38.95
CA SER A 12 11.35 -12.32 -39.47
C SER A 12 10.60 -11.05 -39.10
N PRO A 13 11.22 -10.04 -38.47
CA PRO A 13 10.59 -8.74 -38.33
C PRO A 13 10.37 -8.20 -39.74
N VAL A 14 9.11 -8.06 -40.13
CA VAL A 14 8.72 -7.22 -41.26
C VAL A 14 9.32 -5.85 -40.97
N LEU A 15 10.31 -5.41 -41.77
CA LEU A 15 10.73 -4.01 -41.79
C LEU A 15 9.51 -3.19 -42.21
N LEU A 16 8.79 -2.66 -41.22
CA LEU A 16 7.87 -1.56 -41.45
C LEU A 16 8.69 -0.41 -42.08
N PRO A 17 8.21 0.24 -43.15
CA PRO A 17 8.89 1.41 -43.68
C PRO A 17 9.07 2.43 -42.55
N ALA A 18 10.28 2.97 -42.44
CA ALA A 18 10.58 4.02 -41.49
C ALA A 18 9.59 5.18 -41.66
N GLY A 19 8.75 5.41 -40.63
CA GLY A 19 8.22 6.73 -40.34
C GLY A 19 6.81 7.07 -40.84
N ALA A 20 5.82 6.19 -40.69
CA ALA A 20 4.45 6.67 -40.49
C ALA A 20 4.22 6.84 -38.98
N TRP A 21 4.41 8.06 -38.47
CA TRP A 21 4.07 8.36 -37.09
C TRP A 21 2.55 8.38 -36.93
N ALA A 22 2.00 7.57 -36.04
CA ALA A 22 0.61 7.72 -35.64
C ALA A 22 0.42 9.09 -34.99
N GLN A 23 -0.71 9.75 -35.29
CA GLN A 23 -1.07 11.00 -34.62
C GLN A 23 -1.36 10.71 -33.14
N GLU A 24 -0.36 10.89 -32.28
CA GLU A 24 -0.51 10.75 -30.84
C GLU A 24 -1.12 12.04 -30.27
N THR A 25 -2.22 11.90 -29.53
CA THR A 25 -2.81 13.01 -28.78
C THR A 25 -2.14 13.12 -27.42
N VAL A 26 -1.75 14.34 -27.06
CA VAL A 26 -1.07 14.67 -25.81
C VAL A 26 -1.98 15.52 -24.96
N TYR A 27 -2.33 15.04 -23.78
CA TYR A 27 -3.18 15.78 -22.86
C TYR A 27 -2.37 16.80 -22.06
N VAL A 28 -2.81 18.06 -22.10
CA VAL A 28 -2.17 19.18 -21.40
C VAL A 28 -3.15 19.82 -20.40
N PRO A 29 -2.70 20.27 -19.23
CA PRO A 29 -3.57 20.98 -18.27
C PRO A 29 -4.29 22.19 -18.87
N ASP A 30 -5.41 22.59 -18.27
CA ASP A 30 -6.17 23.76 -18.72
C ASP A 30 -5.40 25.07 -18.56
N ASP A 31 -4.48 25.14 -17.61
CA ASP A 31 -3.57 26.26 -17.36
C ASP A 31 -2.21 26.12 -18.09
N TRP A 32 -2.10 25.20 -19.05
CA TRP A 32 -0.84 24.98 -19.76
C TRP A 32 -0.33 26.27 -20.43
N PRO A 33 0.91 26.72 -20.17
CA PRO A 33 1.39 28.05 -20.61
C PRO A 33 1.41 28.29 -22.13
N LEU A 34 1.33 27.23 -22.93
CA LEU A 34 1.32 27.29 -24.39
C LEU A 34 -0.06 27.05 -25.00
N LYS A 35 -1.10 26.88 -24.17
CA LYS A 35 -2.48 26.78 -24.64
C LYS A 35 -2.88 28.10 -25.32
N PRO A 36 -3.29 28.08 -26.59
CA PRO A 36 -3.84 29.26 -27.25
C PRO A 36 -5.05 29.85 -26.51
N SER A 37 -5.17 31.18 -26.54
CA SER A 37 -6.31 31.88 -25.95
C SER A 37 -7.61 31.49 -26.65
N GLY A 38 -8.67 31.27 -25.86
CA GLY A 38 -9.99 30.90 -26.38
C GLY A 38 -10.24 29.40 -26.50
N LEU A 39 -9.24 28.55 -26.23
CA LEU A 39 -9.42 27.10 -26.13
C LEU A 39 -9.82 26.70 -24.70
N GLY A 40 -10.90 25.93 -24.62
CA GLY A 40 -11.43 25.31 -23.41
C GLY A 40 -11.06 23.84 -23.28
N ARG A 41 -11.59 23.21 -22.23
CA ARG A 41 -11.37 21.78 -21.95
C ARG A 41 -11.92 20.91 -23.07
N GLY A 42 -11.15 19.90 -23.46
CA GLY A 42 -11.49 19.00 -24.56
C GLY A 42 -11.13 19.54 -25.95
N ASP A 43 -10.77 20.81 -26.09
CA ASP A 43 -10.34 21.36 -27.38
C ASP A 43 -8.97 20.79 -27.78
N GLU A 44 -8.82 20.58 -29.09
CA GLU A 44 -7.60 20.08 -29.70
C GLU A 44 -6.91 21.20 -30.50
N PHE A 45 -5.58 21.20 -30.49
CA PHE A 45 -4.78 22.15 -31.26
C PHE A 45 -3.39 21.58 -31.57
N ARG A 46 -2.69 22.21 -32.53
CA ARG A 46 -1.26 22.00 -32.76
C ARG A 46 -0.51 23.30 -32.65
N LEU A 47 0.78 23.19 -32.34
CA LEU A 47 1.73 24.28 -32.29
C LEU A 47 2.70 24.20 -33.48
N LEU A 48 2.91 25.34 -34.12
CA LEU A 48 3.87 25.58 -35.19
C LEU A 48 4.94 26.53 -34.68
N PHE A 49 6.20 26.24 -34.99
CA PHE A 49 7.27 27.22 -34.90
C PHE A 49 8.19 27.16 -36.13
N MET A 50 8.98 28.20 -36.30
CA MET A 50 10.09 28.26 -37.24
C MET A 50 11.40 28.19 -36.46
N THR A 51 12.37 27.39 -36.89
CA THR A 51 13.66 27.27 -36.19
C THR A 51 14.35 28.63 -36.10
N GLY A 52 14.91 28.99 -34.93
CA GLY A 52 15.62 30.26 -34.79
C GLY A 52 16.93 30.30 -35.58
N LEU A 53 17.60 29.14 -35.68
CA LEU A 53 18.79 28.95 -36.51
C LEU A 53 18.42 28.42 -37.90
N THR A 54 19.32 28.62 -38.84
CA THR A 54 19.20 28.20 -40.24
C THR A 54 20.07 26.98 -40.55
N ARG A 55 19.64 26.13 -41.49
CA ARG A 55 20.38 24.93 -41.94
C ARG A 55 20.25 24.76 -43.47
N ASP A 56 21.20 24.02 -44.04
CA ASP A 56 21.14 23.53 -45.43
C ASP A 56 20.03 22.48 -45.65
N ALA A 57 19.76 22.16 -46.91
CA ALA A 57 18.79 21.18 -47.37
C ALA A 57 19.44 20.07 -48.23
N THR A 58 20.66 19.64 -47.88
CA THR A 58 21.46 18.66 -48.65
C THR A 58 21.07 17.20 -48.41
N SER A 59 20.43 16.89 -47.29
CA SER A 59 20.01 15.51 -46.95
C SER A 59 18.75 15.09 -47.70
N SER A 60 18.73 13.88 -48.25
CA SER A 60 17.53 13.23 -48.81
C SER A 60 16.74 12.43 -47.76
N ASP A 61 17.25 12.31 -46.54
CA ASP A 61 16.57 11.66 -45.42
C ASP A 61 15.80 12.69 -44.58
N ILE A 62 14.49 12.47 -44.44
CA ILE A 62 13.57 13.32 -43.66
C ILE A 62 13.90 13.30 -42.17
N SER A 63 14.51 12.21 -41.68
CA SER A 63 14.87 12.03 -40.27
C SER A 63 15.89 13.09 -39.82
N VAL A 64 16.80 13.51 -40.71
CA VAL A 64 17.80 14.56 -40.43
C VAL A 64 17.12 15.88 -40.08
N TYR A 65 16.09 16.25 -40.83
CA TYR A 65 15.36 17.50 -40.60
C TYR A 65 14.41 17.38 -39.40
N ASN A 66 13.81 16.21 -39.16
CA ASN A 66 13.05 15.94 -37.95
C ASN A 66 13.94 16.10 -36.71
N THR A 67 15.12 15.48 -36.67
CA THR A 67 16.08 15.64 -35.58
C THR A 67 16.44 17.11 -35.38
N TYR A 68 16.71 17.85 -36.46
CA TYR A 68 17.03 19.27 -36.39
C TYR A 68 15.93 20.11 -35.73
N VAL A 69 14.67 19.94 -36.12
CA VAL A 69 13.57 20.70 -35.50
C VAL A 69 13.30 20.26 -34.06
N GLN A 70 13.50 18.98 -33.73
CA GLN A 70 13.39 18.50 -32.37
C GLN A 70 14.49 19.09 -31.48
N ASP A 71 15.73 19.19 -31.98
CA ASP A 71 16.83 19.85 -31.27
C ASP A 71 16.57 21.35 -31.09
N ALA A 72 15.94 22.01 -32.06
CA ALA A 72 15.47 23.38 -31.90
C ALA A 72 14.43 23.50 -30.77
N ALA A 73 13.52 22.53 -30.62
CA ALA A 73 12.59 22.49 -29.49
C ALA A 73 13.26 22.12 -28.14
N ARG A 74 14.40 21.42 -28.16
CA ARG A 74 15.18 21.04 -26.95
C ARG A 74 16.12 22.13 -26.44
N SER A 75 16.72 22.91 -27.33
CA SER A 75 17.86 23.81 -27.07
C SER A 75 17.53 25.09 -26.29
N ASP A 76 16.29 25.25 -25.84
CA ASP A 76 15.86 26.32 -24.93
C ASP A 76 16.17 25.96 -23.47
N VAL A 77 17.37 26.32 -23.00
CA VAL A 77 17.86 26.00 -21.65
C VAL A 77 17.24 26.89 -20.56
N THR A 78 16.50 27.96 -20.90
CA THR A 78 16.15 28.98 -19.89
C THR A 78 14.74 29.56 -19.92
N SER A 79 13.86 29.30 -20.91
CA SER A 79 12.61 30.08 -20.97
C SER A 79 11.27 29.37 -21.25
N ARG A 80 11.21 28.17 -21.85
CA ARG A 80 9.93 27.45 -22.05
C ARG A 80 10.00 25.92 -21.85
N PRO A 81 10.01 25.44 -20.59
CA PRO A 81 9.99 24.01 -20.28
C PRO A 81 8.81 23.25 -20.92
N ALA A 82 7.67 23.91 -21.11
CA ALA A 82 6.44 23.31 -21.63
C ALA A 82 6.59 22.69 -23.04
N ILE A 83 7.34 23.31 -23.96
CA ILE A 83 7.54 22.74 -25.30
C ILE A 83 8.60 21.63 -25.29
N ARG A 84 9.60 21.76 -24.42
CA ARG A 84 10.75 20.85 -24.31
C ARG A 84 10.32 19.43 -23.95
N ALA A 85 9.35 19.27 -23.06
CA ALA A 85 8.79 17.96 -22.68
C ALA A 85 8.23 17.17 -23.87
N HIS A 86 7.91 17.85 -24.97
CA HIS A 86 7.33 17.26 -26.17
C HIS A 86 8.25 17.36 -27.39
N ALA A 87 9.51 17.79 -27.22
CA ALA A 87 10.41 18.12 -28.32
C ALA A 87 10.61 16.97 -29.31
N SER A 88 10.77 15.73 -28.85
CA SER A 88 10.94 14.54 -29.70
C SER A 88 9.75 14.24 -30.64
N ARG A 89 8.59 14.83 -30.34
CA ARG A 89 7.34 14.62 -31.08
C ARG A 89 7.16 15.63 -32.22
N PHE A 90 7.97 16.69 -32.29
CA PHE A 90 7.89 17.68 -33.38
C PHE A 90 8.42 17.11 -34.70
N ARG A 91 7.70 17.38 -35.79
CA ARG A 91 8.05 16.96 -37.14
C ARG A 91 8.28 18.18 -38.03
N VAL A 92 9.24 18.08 -38.94
CA VAL A 92 9.47 19.15 -39.91
C VAL A 92 8.28 19.21 -40.87
N VAL A 93 7.81 20.42 -41.20
CA VAL A 93 6.87 20.61 -42.31
C VAL A 93 7.70 20.66 -43.59
N GLY A 94 8.09 19.49 -44.08
CA GLY A 94 8.87 19.39 -45.30
C GLY A 94 8.81 18.01 -45.96
N SER A 95 9.19 17.96 -47.23
CA SER A 95 9.14 16.77 -48.07
C SER A 95 10.52 16.41 -48.60
N THR A 96 10.87 15.12 -48.49
CA THR A 96 11.93 14.49 -49.28
C THR A 96 11.30 13.73 -50.46
N LEU A 97 12.12 13.09 -51.31
CA LEU A 97 11.62 12.31 -52.44
C LEU A 97 10.65 11.20 -52.01
N SER A 98 10.90 10.56 -50.87
CA SER A 98 10.12 9.41 -50.38
C SER A 98 9.03 9.76 -49.37
N VAL A 99 9.08 10.93 -48.74
CA VAL A 99 8.15 11.31 -47.67
C VAL A 99 7.62 12.72 -47.92
N SER A 100 6.30 12.86 -48.05
CA SER A 100 5.65 14.18 -48.15
C SER A 100 5.51 14.85 -46.78
N ALA A 101 5.39 16.17 -46.77
CA ALA A 101 5.15 16.95 -45.55
C ALA A 101 3.91 16.43 -44.81
N ARG A 102 2.80 16.21 -45.53
CA ARG A 102 1.56 15.67 -44.94
C ARG A 102 1.75 14.32 -44.27
N THR A 103 2.54 13.43 -44.87
CA THR A 103 2.87 12.12 -44.30
C THR A 103 3.74 12.29 -43.05
N ASN A 104 4.78 13.13 -43.13
CA ASN A 104 5.74 13.32 -42.04
C ASN A 104 5.10 13.95 -40.79
N THR A 105 4.13 14.85 -40.96
CA THR A 105 3.45 15.54 -39.86
C THR A 105 2.12 14.91 -39.43
N SER A 106 1.72 13.82 -40.11
CA SER A 106 0.43 13.14 -39.91
C SER A 106 -0.75 14.10 -40.05
N THR A 107 -0.73 14.91 -41.10
CA THR A 107 -1.76 15.90 -41.44
C THR A 107 -2.38 15.57 -42.81
N THR A 108 -2.77 14.31 -42.98
CA THR A 108 -3.47 13.82 -44.17
C THR A 108 -4.94 14.25 -44.13
N GLY A 109 -5.54 14.54 -45.29
CA GLY A 109 -6.92 15.05 -45.39
C GLY A 109 -7.06 16.56 -45.13
N SER A 110 -8.32 17.03 -45.08
CA SER A 110 -8.67 18.44 -44.88
C SER A 110 -9.16 18.79 -43.48
N GLY A 111 -9.46 17.80 -42.63
CA GLY A 111 -9.89 18.01 -41.24
C GLY A 111 -8.73 18.29 -40.28
N GLY A 112 -8.88 17.89 -39.02
CA GLY A 112 -7.86 18.07 -37.98
C GLY A 112 -8.04 19.36 -37.16
N PRO A 113 -7.30 19.48 -36.04
CA PRO A 113 -7.41 20.63 -35.16
C PRO A 113 -6.71 21.87 -35.75
N PRO A 114 -7.09 23.07 -35.27
CA PRO A 114 -6.43 24.31 -35.63
C PRO A 114 -4.94 24.32 -35.24
N ILE A 115 -4.16 25.04 -36.04
CA ILE A 115 -2.71 25.17 -35.89
C ILE A 115 -2.40 26.60 -35.45
N TYR A 116 -1.58 26.75 -34.40
CA TYR A 116 -1.22 28.05 -33.84
C TYR A 116 0.29 28.24 -33.84
N TRP A 117 0.76 29.47 -33.99
CA TRP A 117 2.13 29.80 -33.65
C TRP A 117 2.38 29.54 -32.16
N VAL A 118 3.57 29.05 -31.80
CA VAL A 118 3.99 28.90 -30.41
C VAL A 118 3.88 30.24 -29.66
N GLY A 119 2.92 30.33 -28.71
CA GLY A 119 2.61 31.55 -27.97
C GLY A 119 2.09 32.71 -28.85
N GLY A 120 1.43 32.40 -29.97
CA GLY A 120 0.99 33.38 -30.96
C GLY A 120 -0.40 33.13 -31.53
N ALA A 121 -0.68 33.79 -32.66
CA ALA A 121 -1.96 33.73 -33.34
C ALA A 121 -2.17 32.38 -34.06
N LYS A 122 -3.43 32.11 -34.39
CA LYS A 122 -3.83 30.97 -35.23
C LYS A 122 -3.21 31.13 -36.63
N VAL A 123 -2.66 30.03 -37.14
CA VAL A 123 -2.06 29.89 -38.47
C VAL A 123 -3.09 29.36 -39.45
N ALA A 124 -3.87 28.36 -39.01
CA ALA A 124 -4.88 27.72 -39.83
C ALA A 124 -5.99 27.10 -38.96
N ASP A 125 -7.20 27.01 -39.52
CA ASP A 125 -8.38 26.38 -38.93
C ASP A 125 -8.29 24.85 -38.88
N ASN A 126 -7.63 24.24 -39.88
CA ASN A 126 -7.48 22.79 -40.01
C ASN A 126 -6.36 22.46 -41.01
N TYR A 127 -6.17 21.18 -41.33
CA TYR A 127 -5.14 20.75 -42.26
C TYR A 127 -5.45 21.13 -43.72
N GLY A 128 -6.71 21.35 -44.09
CA GLY A 128 -7.07 21.85 -45.42
C GLY A 128 -6.53 23.26 -45.62
N ASP A 129 -6.90 24.15 -44.70
CA ASP A 129 -6.49 25.56 -44.65
C ASP A 129 -4.96 25.71 -44.54
N PHE A 130 -4.31 24.90 -43.70
CA PHE A 130 -2.84 24.95 -43.57
C PHE A 130 -2.08 24.67 -44.89
N TYR A 131 -2.68 23.89 -45.79
CA TYR A 131 -2.08 23.46 -47.05
C TYR A 131 -2.82 24.05 -48.27
N ASP A 132 -3.59 25.13 -48.13
CA ASP A 132 -4.20 25.80 -49.29
C ASP A 132 -3.30 26.91 -49.88
N GLY A 133 -2.26 27.29 -49.13
CA GLY A 133 -1.28 28.32 -49.50
C GLY A 133 -1.54 29.69 -48.89
N ASN A 134 -2.59 29.87 -48.08
CA ASN A 134 -2.97 31.14 -47.46
C ASN A 134 -3.24 30.98 -45.96
N TRP A 135 -2.26 31.29 -45.13
CA TRP A 135 -2.40 31.20 -43.66
C TRP A 135 -3.09 32.43 -43.07
N ASP A 136 -3.85 32.21 -42.00
CA ASP A 136 -4.48 33.25 -41.18
C ASP A 136 -3.46 34.20 -40.56
N SER A 137 -2.27 33.68 -40.22
CA SER A 137 -1.19 34.47 -39.63
C SER A 137 0.18 34.09 -40.15
N TYR A 138 0.90 35.10 -40.64
CA TYR A 138 2.28 35.01 -41.13
C TYR A 138 3.33 35.47 -40.10
N ALA A 139 2.91 35.78 -38.87
CA ALA A 139 3.78 36.26 -37.80
C ALA A 139 4.60 35.12 -37.17
N ALA A 140 5.60 34.63 -37.92
CA ALA A 140 6.44 33.50 -37.53
C ALA A 140 7.06 33.66 -36.15
N ARG A 141 7.01 32.59 -35.37
CA ARG A 141 7.61 32.54 -34.04
C ARG A 141 8.60 31.39 -33.94
N ASN A 142 9.66 31.63 -33.18
CA ASN A 142 10.63 30.60 -32.81
C ASN A 142 10.09 29.72 -31.65
N PRO A 143 10.81 28.66 -31.24
CA PRO A 143 10.41 27.83 -30.09
C PRO A 143 10.19 28.63 -28.78
N LEU A 144 10.87 29.76 -28.62
CA LEU A 144 10.72 30.69 -27.49
C LEU A 144 9.46 31.56 -27.58
N GLY A 145 8.70 31.46 -28.67
CA GLY A 145 7.59 32.35 -29.00
C GLY A 145 8.01 33.75 -29.40
N ASN A 146 9.30 34.02 -29.60
CA ASN A 146 9.77 35.29 -30.12
C ASN A 146 9.51 35.35 -31.63
N LEU A 147 9.17 36.54 -32.14
CA LEU A 147 9.06 36.74 -33.58
C LEU A 147 10.41 36.44 -34.25
N ILE A 148 10.38 35.73 -35.37
CA ILE A 148 11.57 35.57 -36.21
C ILE A 148 11.81 36.91 -36.92
N PRO A 149 12.97 37.56 -36.73
CA PRO A 149 13.33 38.72 -37.54
C PRO A 149 13.57 38.25 -38.98
N GLY A 150 13.12 39.01 -39.98
CA GLY A 150 13.39 38.63 -41.36
C GLY A 150 14.89 38.67 -41.66
N ASN A 151 15.34 37.71 -42.47
CA ASN A 151 16.75 37.45 -42.74
C ASN A 151 17.30 38.25 -43.94
N ASN A 152 16.45 38.94 -44.68
CA ASN A 152 16.82 39.59 -45.94
C ASN A 152 16.32 41.03 -45.99
N GLN A 153 17.24 42.01 -45.89
CA GLN A 153 16.96 43.37 -46.35
C GLN A 153 17.07 43.36 -47.87
N PHE A 154 15.95 43.23 -48.56
CA PHE A 154 15.93 43.47 -50.00
C PHE A 154 15.96 44.99 -50.22
N ASN A 155 17.17 45.57 -50.26
CA ASN A 155 17.41 46.98 -50.53
C ASN A 155 17.16 47.29 -52.02
N ILE A 156 15.89 47.35 -52.44
CA ILE A 156 15.55 48.02 -53.69
C ILE A 156 15.60 49.50 -53.38
N GLY A 157 16.51 50.24 -54.02
CA GLY A 157 16.87 51.63 -53.68
C GLY A 157 15.77 52.70 -53.65
N ARG A 158 14.48 52.35 -53.62
CA ARG A 158 13.35 53.20 -53.22
C ARG A 158 12.23 52.30 -52.63
N HIS A 159 11.80 52.60 -51.40
CA HIS A 159 10.63 52.08 -50.65
C HIS A 159 10.81 50.85 -49.72
N GLU A 160 10.66 51.13 -48.42
CA GLU A 160 10.25 50.30 -47.26
C GLU A 160 10.83 48.87 -47.17
N ASP A 161 11.72 48.66 -46.20
CA ASP A 161 12.37 47.39 -45.87
C ASP A 161 11.38 46.21 -45.76
N PHE A 162 11.38 45.32 -46.76
CA PHE A 162 10.65 44.06 -46.67
C PHE A 162 11.52 42.99 -46.01
N TYR A 163 11.12 42.58 -44.81
CA TYR A 163 11.72 41.47 -44.07
C TYR A 163 11.01 40.17 -44.48
N TYR A 164 11.73 39.25 -45.11
CA TYR A 164 11.25 37.90 -45.38
C TYR A 164 11.82 36.90 -44.37
N ALA A 165 11.02 35.93 -43.96
CA ALA A 165 11.54 34.72 -43.33
C ALA A 165 11.33 33.56 -44.30
N GLU A 166 12.45 32.98 -44.75
CA GLU A 166 12.47 31.89 -45.71
C GLU A 166 12.70 30.57 -44.99
N ALA A 167 11.93 29.55 -45.37
CA ALA A 167 12.02 28.22 -44.79
C ALA A 167 12.05 27.13 -45.85
N TRP A 168 12.99 26.21 -45.70
CA TRP A 168 13.04 25.00 -46.49
C TRP A 168 11.81 24.13 -46.26
N THR A 169 11.21 23.66 -47.35
CA THR A 169 10.03 22.79 -47.28
C THR A 169 10.10 21.63 -48.26
N GLY A 170 10.73 21.76 -49.43
CA GLY A 170 10.71 20.73 -50.47
C GLY A 170 9.31 20.34 -50.95
N THR A 171 8.28 21.14 -50.65
CA THR A 171 6.87 20.75 -50.78
C THR A 171 6.10 21.70 -51.70
N ASN A 172 5.06 21.20 -52.36
CA ASN A 172 4.05 22.04 -53.01
C ASN A 172 3.15 22.70 -51.95
N SER A 173 2.41 23.76 -52.30
CA SER A 173 1.50 24.43 -51.36
C SER A 173 0.49 23.47 -50.71
N ASN A 174 0.07 22.44 -51.44
CA ASN A 174 -0.82 21.39 -50.97
C ASN A 174 -0.18 20.35 -50.03
N GLY A 175 1.09 20.51 -49.64
CA GLY A 175 1.81 19.60 -48.73
C GLY A 175 2.28 18.28 -49.34
N SER A 176 2.08 18.10 -50.66
CA SER A 176 2.70 17.00 -51.41
C SER A 176 4.18 17.29 -51.71
N THR A 177 4.95 16.25 -51.97
CA THR A 177 6.34 16.36 -52.40
C THR A 177 6.44 17.18 -53.69
N SER A 178 7.26 18.21 -53.69
CA SER A 178 7.52 19.01 -54.91
C SER A 178 8.42 18.26 -55.89
N SER A 179 8.55 18.78 -57.12
CA SER A 179 9.55 18.30 -58.07
C SER A 179 11.00 18.56 -57.61
N ASN A 180 11.19 19.47 -56.66
CA ASN A 180 12.49 19.76 -56.05
C ASN A 180 12.43 19.57 -54.52
N PRO A 181 12.38 18.31 -54.03
CA PRO A 181 12.30 18.03 -52.60
C PRO A 181 13.58 18.41 -51.86
N LEU A 182 13.55 18.34 -50.53
CA LEU A 182 14.76 18.41 -49.71
C LEU A 182 15.74 17.30 -50.14
N GLY A 183 17.03 17.63 -50.20
CA GLY A 183 18.08 16.77 -50.73
C GLY A 183 18.21 16.77 -52.26
N SER A 184 17.40 17.55 -52.98
CA SER A 184 17.58 17.77 -54.42
C SER A 184 18.63 18.86 -54.72
N ALA A 185 18.98 19.02 -56.00
CA ALA A 185 19.94 20.03 -56.44
C ALA A 185 19.44 21.47 -56.29
N ASN A 186 18.12 21.69 -56.21
CA ASN A 186 17.52 23.01 -56.01
C ASN A 186 16.28 22.91 -55.11
N PRO A 187 16.39 22.58 -53.81
CA PRO A 187 15.23 22.31 -52.99
C PRO A 187 14.22 23.47 -52.97
N THR A 188 12.94 23.15 -52.83
CA THR A 188 11.87 24.15 -52.73
C THR A 188 11.88 24.79 -51.35
N TYR A 189 11.66 26.10 -51.29
CA TYR A 189 11.43 26.84 -50.06
C TYR A 189 10.17 27.71 -50.16
N GLY A 190 9.59 28.02 -49.00
CA GLY A 190 8.52 29.00 -48.85
C GLY A 190 9.00 30.25 -48.11
N TYR A 191 8.18 31.30 -48.12
CA TYR A 191 8.54 32.56 -47.48
C TYR A 191 7.32 33.25 -46.84
N LEU A 192 7.60 33.93 -45.74
CA LEU A 192 6.65 34.76 -45.00
C LEU A 192 7.07 36.23 -45.13
N ARG A 193 6.13 37.11 -45.48
CA ARG A 193 6.36 38.55 -45.48
C ARG A 193 6.04 39.12 -44.10
N LEU A 194 7.06 39.64 -43.40
CA LEU A 194 6.97 40.05 -42.00
C LEU A 194 6.60 41.53 -41.78
N ALA A 195 6.31 42.30 -42.85
CA ALA A 195 5.99 43.73 -42.78
C ALA A 195 4.62 44.09 -43.35
N LYS A 196 3.99 45.09 -42.71
CA LYS A 196 2.68 45.69 -43.01
C LYS A 196 2.72 46.51 -44.30
N SER A 197 2.77 45.87 -45.46
CA SER A 197 2.62 46.59 -46.73
C SER A 197 1.20 47.12 -46.87
N THR A 198 1.03 48.45 -46.80
CA THR A 198 -0.23 49.16 -47.09
C THR A 198 -0.53 49.25 -48.60
N ARG A 199 0.41 48.87 -49.47
CA ARG A 199 0.19 48.74 -50.91
C ARG A 199 0.15 47.26 -51.30
N GLY A 200 -0.98 46.84 -51.87
CA GLY A 200 -1.21 45.47 -52.34
C GLY A 200 -0.20 45.05 -53.41
N GLY A 201 0.18 43.77 -53.40
CA GLY A 201 0.94 43.20 -54.52
C GLY A 201 1.90 42.03 -54.23
N GLY A 202 1.91 41.43 -53.04
CA GLY A 202 2.70 40.20 -52.81
C GLY A 202 2.06 39.31 -51.76
N THR A 203 1.61 38.13 -52.18
CA THR A 203 1.06 37.09 -51.30
C THR A 203 2.20 36.29 -50.67
N SER A 204 2.16 36.10 -49.34
CA SER A 204 3.02 35.12 -48.69
C SER A 204 2.77 33.75 -49.33
N SER A 205 3.82 32.95 -49.48
CA SER A 205 3.70 31.58 -49.98
C SER A 205 4.47 30.69 -49.02
N PRO A 206 3.86 30.37 -47.86
CA PRO A 206 4.57 29.85 -46.70
C PRO A 206 5.23 28.51 -46.97
N LEU A 207 4.65 27.71 -47.87
CA LEU A 207 5.09 26.34 -48.14
C LEU A 207 5.81 26.16 -49.48
N SER A 208 5.52 26.95 -50.50
CA SER A 208 6.07 26.74 -51.85
C SER A 208 6.13 28.04 -52.62
N ARG A 209 7.34 28.55 -52.84
CA ARG A 209 7.56 29.81 -53.56
C ARG A 209 8.58 29.67 -54.67
N SER A 210 9.77 29.20 -54.33
CA SER A 210 10.93 29.17 -55.21
C SER A 210 11.86 28.05 -54.79
N TYR A 211 13.03 28.01 -55.40
CA TYR A 211 14.07 27.02 -55.16
C TYR A 211 15.43 27.71 -55.09
N SER A 212 16.35 27.13 -54.32
CA SER A 212 17.72 27.64 -54.20
C SER A 212 18.71 26.49 -54.07
N SER A 213 20.01 26.79 -54.15
CA SER A 213 21.07 25.81 -53.88
C SER A 213 20.88 25.18 -52.49
N PRO A 214 21.01 23.85 -52.34
CA PRO A 214 20.79 23.15 -51.08
C PRO A 214 21.75 23.61 -49.97
N ASP A 215 22.90 24.20 -50.31
CA ASP A 215 23.84 24.73 -49.33
C ASP A 215 23.39 26.05 -48.67
N THR A 216 22.35 26.68 -49.21
CA THR A 216 21.75 27.90 -48.64
C THR A 216 21.19 27.58 -47.25
N LYS A 217 21.50 28.43 -46.26
CA LYS A 217 21.03 28.25 -44.89
C LYS A 217 19.71 28.98 -44.71
N LEU A 218 18.61 28.23 -44.62
CA LEU A 218 17.26 28.76 -44.37
C LEU A 218 16.67 28.14 -43.10
N HIS A 219 15.55 28.68 -42.63
CA HIS A 219 14.84 28.13 -41.47
C HIS A 219 14.07 26.85 -41.84
N PHE A 220 13.52 26.18 -40.83
CA PHE A 220 12.57 25.07 -41.00
C PHE A 220 11.33 25.30 -40.15
N TYR A 221 10.17 24.89 -40.65
CA TYR A 221 8.96 24.80 -39.84
C TYR A 221 8.91 23.50 -39.07
N ALA A 222 8.39 23.54 -37.85
CA ALA A 222 8.18 22.39 -36.99
C ALA A 222 6.75 22.37 -36.49
N LEU A 223 6.06 21.25 -36.70
CA LEU A 223 4.69 21.03 -36.24
C LEU A 223 4.68 20.01 -35.09
N SER A 224 3.94 20.34 -34.03
CA SER A 224 3.78 19.50 -32.86
C SER A 224 2.89 18.27 -33.13
N PRO A 225 2.82 17.28 -32.21
CA PRO A 225 1.67 16.38 -32.11
C PRO A 225 0.38 17.15 -31.83
N VAL A 226 -0.76 16.47 -31.79
CA VAL A 226 -2.01 17.08 -31.33
C VAL A 226 -1.97 17.22 -29.82
N PHE A 227 -2.17 18.44 -29.33
CA PHE A 227 -2.43 18.70 -27.93
C PHE A 227 -3.93 18.76 -27.69
N LYS A 228 -4.39 18.18 -26.58
CA LYS A 228 -5.78 18.24 -26.13
C LYS A 228 -5.83 18.77 -24.72
N VAL A 229 -6.64 19.81 -24.52
CA VAL A 229 -6.81 20.38 -23.17
C VAL A 229 -7.54 19.36 -22.30
N LYS A 230 -6.95 19.02 -21.15
CA LYS A 230 -7.54 18.06 -20.21
C LYS A 230 -8.95 18.50 -19.81
N GLY A 231 -9.84 17.52 -19.70
CA GLY A 231 -11.09 17.68 -19.00
C GLY A 231 -10.86 17.88 -17.49
N LYS A 232 -11.92 18.15 -16.74
CA LYS A 232 -11.91 18.13 -15.28
C LYS A 232 -12.88 17.09 -14.76
N ALA A 233 -12.47 16.44 -13.69
CA ALA A 233 -13.32 15.62 -12.85
C ALA A 233 -13.47 16.30 -11.49
N SER A 234 -14.68 16.35 -10.96
CA SER A 234 -14.94 16.85 -9.62
C SER A 234 -15.95 15.98 -8.89
N LEU A 235 -15.71 15.77 -7.60
CA LEU A 235 -16.64 15.10 -6.71
C LEU A 235 -17.53 16.11 -6.01
N ARG A 236 -18.78 15.71 -5.81
CA ARG A 236 -19.75 16.43 -4.98
C ARG A 236 -20.51 15.44 -4.12
N LEU A 237 -20.51 15.63 -2.81
CA LEU A 237 -21.42 14.89 -1.93
C LEU A 237 -22.79 15.56 -1.91
N ARG A 238 -23.84 14.74 -1.87
CA ARG A 238 -25.20 15.15 -1.54
C ARG A 238 -25.75 14.19 -0.50
N GLY A 239 -25.69 14.59 0.76
CA GLY A 239 -26.51 13.96 1.79
C GLY A 239 -27.97 14.27 1.54
N TYR A 240 -28.85 13.27 1.51
CA TYR A 240 -30.29 13.53 1.68
C TYR A 240 -30.49 13.87 3.16
N SER A 241 -30.62 15.16 3.48
CA SER A 241 -30.89 15.58 4.86
C SER A 241 -32.31 15.15 5.25
N ALA A 242 -32.42 14.20 6.15
CA ALA A 242 -33.53 14.23 7.10
C ALA A 242 -33.16 15.25 8.18
N GLN A 243 -33.53 16.52 7.96
CA GLN A 243 -33.43 17.67 8.88
C GLN A 243 -32.05 18.35 9.05
N GLY A 244 -31.95 19.57 8.50
CA GLY A 244 -31.15 20.68 9.05
C GLY A 244 -29.64 20.65 8.84
N ALA A 245 -29.13 21.57 8.02
CA ALA A 245 -27.72 21.95 8.09
C ALA A 245 -27.49 22.74 9.39
N GLU A 246 -26.71 22.19 10.33
CA GLU A 246 -26.20 22.94 11.47
C GLU A 246 -24.87 23.60 11.04
N ASN A 247 -24.78 24.93 11.15
CA ASN A 247 -23.57 25.71 10.84
C ASN A 247 -22.99 25.49 9.43
N GLY A 248 -23.82 25.10 8.44
CA GLY A 248 -23.38 24.87 7.06
C GLY A 248 -22.76 23.49 6.81
N VAL A 249 -22.68 22.62 7.81
CA VAL A 249 -22.21 21.23 7.67
C VAL A 249 -23.40 20.32 7.39
N GLN A 250 -23.31 19.50 6.33
CA GLN A 250 -24.33 18.48 6.04
C GLN A 250 -24.13 17.27 6.95
N TRP A 251 -25.21 16.93 7.66
CA TRP A 251 -25.30 15.75 8.52
C TRP A 251 -26.30 14.75 7.95
N ILE A 252 -26.04 13.46 8.16
CA ILE A 252 -27.00 12.37 7.98
C ILE A 252 -27.13 11.60 9.29
N ASN A 253 -28.29 10.98 9.55
CA ASN A 253 -28.43 10.05 10.67
C ASN A 253 -28.06 8.64 10.20
N GLU A 254 -27.37 7.89 11.05
CA GLU A 254 -27.08 6.47 10.84
C GLU A 254 -28.35 5.59 10.71
N GLY A 255 -28.16 4.33 10.25
CA GLY A 255 -29.25 3.35 10.18
C GLY A 255 -30.32 3.62 9.13
N TYR A 256 -30.04 4.49 8.16
CA TYR A 256 -30.92 4.75 7.03
C TYR A 256 -30.93 3.54 6.08
N ASN A 257 -31.83 2.60 6.34
CA ASN A 257 -31.97 1.37 5.57
C ASN A 257 -32.59 1.62 4.19
N TYR A 258 -31.98 0.98 3.19
CA TYR A 258 -32.52 0.72 1.86
C TYR A 258 -33.93 0.08 1.96
N LYS A 259 -34.95 0.76 1.43
CA LYS A 259 -36.24 0.13 1.11
C LYS A 259 -36.22 -0.35 -0.34
N PRO A 260 -36.78 -1.53 -0.67
CA PRO A 260 -36.80 -2.02 -2.05
C PRO A 260 -37.63 -1.16 -3.00
N ALA A 261 -37.04 -0.92 -4.18
CA ALA A 261 -37.56 -0.65 -5.53
C ALA A 261 -38.40 0.60 -5.88
N ASP A 262 -39.25 1.17 -5.02
CA ASP A 262 -40.32 2.03 -5.59
C ASP A 262 -40.28 3.53 -5.21
N GLN A 263 -39.39 3.95 -4.31
CA GLN A 263 -39.17 5.38 -4.00
C GLN A 263 -37.69 5.65 -3.78
N ARG A 264 -37.17 6.72 -4.40
CA ARG A 264 -35.75 7.15 -4.48
C ARG A 264 -34.86 6.67 -3.31
N PRO A 265 -33.64 6.16 -3.58
CA PRO A 265 -32.86 5.44 -2.58
C PRO A 265 -32.47 6.37 -1.42
N PRO A 266 -32.86 6.04 -0.18
CA PRO A 266 -32.47 6.81 0.98
C PRO A 266 -31.11 6.29 1.48
N GLY A 267 -30.04 6.97 1.06
CA GLY A 267 -28.64 6.67 1.41
C GLY A 267 -27.73 7.86 1.11
N VAL A 268 -26.43 7.72 1.35
CA VAL A 268 -25.44 8.74 0.96
C VAL A 268 -25.30 8.70 -0.55
N ASN A 269 -25.43 9.85 -1.20
CA ASN A 269 -25.16 9.97 -2.62
C ASN A 269 -23.94 10.88 -2.85
N PHE A 270 -23.13 10.51 -3.83
CA PHE A 270 -22.13 11.40 -4.40
C PHE A 270 -22.32 11.48 -5.91
N SER A 271 -21.98 12.62 -6.47
CA SER A 271 -21.97 12.84 -7.91
C SER A 271 -20.55 13.08 -8.39
N ILE A 272 -20.22 12.52 -9.54
CA ILE A 272 -19.02 12.82 -10.29
C ILE A 272 -19.44 13.70 -11.47
N ASP A 273 -18.91 14.92 -11.49
CA ASP A 273 -19.08 15.88 -12.57
C ASP A 273 -17.84 15.84 -13.48
N LEU A 274 -18.04 15.53 -14.76
CA LEU A 274 -17.02 15.48 -15.81
C LEU A 274 -17.27 16.60 -16.83
N GLU A 275 -16.22 17.35 -17.16
CA GLU A 275 -16.28 18.40 -18.18
C GLU A 275 -15.03 18.35 -19.08
N PRO A 276 -15.17 18.16 -20.39
CA PRO A 276 -16.43 17.92 -21.10
C PRO A 276 -17.06 16.57 -20.71
N ALA A 277 -18.35 16.42 -20.99
CA ALA A 277 -19.02 15.14 -20.82
C ALA A 277 -18.34 14.08 -21.72
N PRO A 278 -18.08 12.86 -21.20
CA PRO A 278 -17.49 11.80 -22.02
C PRO A 278 -18.48 11.33 -23.09
N THR A 279 -17.96 10.82 -24.22
CA THR A 279 -18.77 10.28 -25.32
C THR A 279 -19.03 8.76 -25.19
N GLY A 280 -18.79 8.20 -24.00
CA GLY A 280 -18.90 6.78 -23.68
C GLY A 280 -18.42 6.50 -22.25
N ASP A 281 -18.22 5.23 -21.91
CA ASP A 281 -17.74 4.82 -20.59
C ASP A 281 -16.39 5.47 -20.27
N PHE A 282 -16.37 6.25 -19.19
CA PHE A 282 -15.18 6.88 -18.66
C PHE A 282 -14.72 6.12 -17.41
N PRO A 283 -13.71 5.25 -17.48
CA PRO A 283 -13.29 4.47 -16.33
C PRO A 283 -12.60 5.36 -15.29
N LEU A 284 -12.95 5.24 -14.02
CA LEU A 284 -12.22 5.84 -12.89
C LEU A 284 -12.41 5.00 -11.64
N THR A 285 -11.53 5.16 -10.65
CA THR A 285 -11.66 4.49 -9.35
C THR A 285 -11.86 5.52 -8.25
N VAL A 286 -12.83 5.27 -7.38
CA VAL A 286 -13.02 6.03 -6.13
C VAL A 286 -12.75 5.15 -4.93
N ARG A 287 -12.15 5.71 -3.89
CA ARG A 287 -12.08 5.10 -2.57
C ARG A 287 -13.16 5.68 -1.67
N ILE A 288 -13.88 4.80 -1.00
CA ILE A 288 -14.84 5.15 0.04
C ILE A 288 -14.29 4.61 1.36
N SER A 289 -14.20 5.46 2.38
CA SER A 289 -13.77 5.07 3.72
C SER A 289 -14.61 5.78 4.77
N ASP A 290 -14.70 5.25 5.97
CA ASP A 290 -15.17 5.97 7.15
C ASP A 290 -13.99 6.30 8.08
N ASP A 291 -14.29 6.80 9.28
CA ASP A 291 -13.28 7.03 10.30
C ASP A 291 -13.21 5.87 11.29
N ASP A 292 -12.02 5.62 11.83
CA ASP A 292 -11.75 4.50 12.76
C ASP A 292 -12.56 4.59 14.07
N VAL A 293 -13.29 5.69 14.26
CA VAL A 293 -14.01 6.04 15.48
C VAL A 293 -15.44 5.47 15.45
N ALA A 294 -16.04 5.33 14.27
CA ALA A 294 -17.38 4.78 14.10
C ALA A 294 -17.57 4.12 12.73
N ASP A 295 -17.91 2.82 12.73
CA ASP A 295 -18.10 1.97 11.54
C ASP A 295 -19.51 2.19 10.96
N PHE A 296 -19.65 3.26 10.17
CA PHE A 296 -20.91 3.63 9.54
C PHE A 296 -21.08 3.03 8.15
N LEU A 297 -20.03 2.41 7.60
CA LEU A 297 -20.12 1.65 6.35
C LEU A 297 -20.32 0.16 6.63
N ALA A 298 -20.81 -0.58 5.63
CA ALA A 298 -20.66 -2.02 5.67
C ALA A 298 -19.28 -2.36 5.09
N PRO A 299 -18.62 -3.45 5.50
CA PRO A 299 -17.31 -3.83 4.93
C PRO A 299 -17.31 -3.99 3.41
N ALA A 300 -18.46 -4.32 2.80
CA ALA A 300 -18.61 -4.41 1.34
C ALA A 300 -18.70 -3.03 0.65
N GLU A 301 -18.96 -1.97 1.41
CA GLU A 301 -19.10 -0.61 0.90
C GLU A 301 -17.81 0.22 1.07
N GLU A 302 -16.85 -0.29 1.85
CA GLU A 302 -15.54 0.34 2.07
C GLU A 302 -14.51 -0.12 1.02
N GLY A 303 -13.56 0.76 0.69
CA GLY A 303 -12.47 0.49 -0.24
C GLY A 303 -12.66 1.08 -1.62
N ASP A 304 -11.91 0.54 -2.57
CA ASP A 304 -11.87 1.04 -3.96
C ASP A 304 -13.05 0.50 -4.78
N ARG A 305 -13.65 1.39 -5.57
CA ARG A 305 -14.73 1.07 -6.50
C ARG A 305 -14.45 1.63 -7.88
N ASP A 306 -14.47 0.73 -8.85
CA ASP A 306 -14.38 1.10 -10.26
C ASP A 306 -15.73 1.57 -10.77
N LEU A 307 -15.75 2.79 -11.29
CA LEU A 307 -16.92 3.44 -11.84
C LEU A 307 -16.71 3.72 -13.33
N LYS A 308 -17.83 3.77 -14.06
CA LYS A 308 -17.85 4.11 -15.50
C LYS A 308 -18.90 5.18 -15.80
N PRO A 309 -18.69 6.43 -15.36
CA PRO A 309 -19.54 7.54 -15.81
C PRO A 309 -19.65 7.59 -17.33
N SER A 310 -20.86 7.76 -17.85
CA SER A 310 -21.12 7.89 -19.30
C SER A 310 -21.74 9.23 -19.68
N GLU A 311 -21.94 10.11 -18.70
CA GLU A 311 -22.58 11.42 -18.83
C GLU A 311 -21.77 12.48 -18.09
N GLY A 312 -22.03 13.77 -18.36
CA GLY A 312 -21.35 14.88 -17.68
C GLY A 312 -21.58 14.93 -16.16
N ARG A 313 -22.65 14.30 -15.66
CA ARG A 313 -22.90 14.10 -14.23
C ARG A 313 -23.44 12.69 -14.00
N ASN A 314 -22.74 11.90 -13.21
CA ASN A 314 -23.22 10.59 -12.76
C ASN A 314 -23.38 10.59 -11.24
N THR A 315 -24.44 9.96 -10.71
CA THR A 315 -24.71 9.90 -9.28
C THR A 315 -24.68 8.45 -8.80
N TYR A 316 -23.95 8.21 -7.72
CA TYR A 316 -23.77 6.93 -7.09
C TYR A 316 -24.21 7.03 -5.64
N GLY A 317 -24.70 5.93 -5.09
CA GLY A 317 -25.14 5.89 -3.70
C GLY A 317 -24.74 4.60 -3.01
N PHE A 318 -24.60 4.69 -1.69
CA PHE A 318 -24.32 3.57 -0.81
C PHE A 318 -25.07 3.73 0.53
N PRO A 319 -25.41 2.62 1.20
CA PRO A 319 -26.09 2.66 2.48
C PRO A 319 -25.13 3.05 3.62
N THR A 320 -25.69 3.61 4.69
CA THR A 320 -25.01 3.71 5.99
C THR A 320 -25.58 2.68 6.96
N ARG A 321 -24.72 2.11 7.79
CA ARG A 321 -25.08 1.19 8.86
C ARG A 321 -25.34 1.96 10.16
N ALA A 322 -26.22 1.43 11.01
CA ALA A 322 -26.29 1.87 12.40
C ALA A 322 -25.16 1.19 13.19
N ASP A 323 -24.39 1.98 13.93
CA ASP A 323 -23.43 1.47 14.90
C ASP A 323 -24.05 1.53 16.30
N PRO A 324 -24.60 0.41 16.82
CA PRO A 324 -25.19 0.41 18.16
C PRO A 324 -24.13 0.58 19.26
N TYR A 325 -22.84 0.47 18.95
CA TYR A 325 -21.76 0.40 19.93
C TYR A 325 -21.04 1.72 20.15
N THR A 326 -21.29 2.73 19.32
CA THR A 326 -20.67 4.05 19.43
C THR A 326 -21.68 5.10 19.89
N ASP A 327 -21.22 6.10 20.64
CA ASP A 327 -21.98 7.30 21.02
C ASP A 327 -21.41 8.56 20.36
N VAL A 328 -20.37 8.39 19.53
CA VAL A 328 -19.67 9.48 18.86
C VAL A 328 -20.11 9.58 17.41
N ASP A 329 -20.24 10.82 16.95
CA ASP A 329 -20.41 11.13 15.53
C ASP A 329 -19.13 10.79 14.76
N GLY A 330 -19.28 10.45 13.49
CA GLY A 330 -18.12 10.17 12.61
C GLY A 330 -18.33 10.71 11.22
N SER A 331 -17.66 10.11 10.25
CA SER A 331 -17.57 10.67 8.92
C SER A 331 -17.23 9.66 7.84
N ILE A 332 -17.72 9.92 6.64
CA ILE A 332 -17.46 9.14 5.45
C ILE A 332 -16.73 10.02 4.45
N THR A 333 -15.62 9.53 3.90
CA THR A 333 -14.81 10.22 2.91
C THR A 333 -14.87 9.48 1.58
N VAL A 334 -15.08 10.23 0.50
CA VAL A 334 -14.99 9.74 -0.88
C VAL A 334 -13.87 10.48 -1.59
N ASN A 335 -12.95 9.75 -2.21
CA ASN A 335 -11.83 10.32 -2.94
C ASN A 335 -11.65 9.62 -4.29
N VAL A 336 -11.23 10.35 -5.33
CA VAL A 336 -10.80 9.73 -6.59
C VAL A 336 -9.36 9.24 -6.43
N THR A 337 -9.13 7.94 -6.65
CA THR A 337 -7.80 7.32 -6.49
C THR A 337 -7.14 6.99 -7.82
N ASP A 338 -7.93 6.74 -8.87
CA ASP A 338 -7.43 6.57 -10.24
C ASP A 338 -8.30 7.33 -11.23
N LEU A 339 -7.65 8.01 -12.19
CA LEU A 339 -8.29 8.85 -13.19
C LEU A 339 -7.51 8.80 -14.51
N PRO A 340 -8.17 8.63 -15.67
CA PRO A 340 -7.52 8.71 -16.98
C PRO A 340 -6.84 10.06 -17.21
N ASP A 341 -5.66 10.03 -17.84
CA ASP A 341 -4.85 11.22 -18.17
C ASP A 341 -5.61 12.33 -18.92
N SER A 342 -6.71 11.95 -19.59
CA SER A 342 -7.58 12.89 -20.30
C SER A 342 -8.26 13.92 -19.42
N HIS A 343 -8.33 13.70 -18.11
CA HIS A 343 -8.95 14.61 -17.14
C HIS A 343 -8.00 14.90 -15.97
N GLU A 344 -8.30 15.98 -15.26
CA GLU A 344 -7.65 16.35 -14.02
C GLU A 344 -8.66 16.38 -12.88
N TYR A 345 -8.28 15.84 -11.73
CA TYR A 345 -9.13 15.83 -10.54
C TYR A 345 -8.93 17.11 -9.72
N ILE A 346 -9.97 17.94 -9.60
CA ILE A 346 -9.83 19.30 -9.08
C ILE A 346 -10.52 19.58 -7.73
N SER A 347 -11.37 18.66 -7.23
CA SER A 347 -12.15 18.92 -6.02
C SER A 347 -11.46 18.48 -4.73
N GLY A 348 -10.49 17.56 -4.81
CA GLY A 348 -9.99 16.84 -3.65
C GLY A 348 -11.06 15.96 -2.99
N ALA A 349 -10.65 15.18 -2.00
CA ALA A 349 -11.54 14.29 -1.24
C ALA A 349 -12.71 15.07 -0.64
N VAL A 350 -13.88 14.45 -0.64
CA VAL A 350 -15.11 15.01 -0.10
C VAL A 350 -15.53 14.20 1.14
N THR A 351 -15.86 14.88 2.23
CA THR A 351 -16.21 14.25 3.50
C THR A 351 -17.64 14.62 3.92
N LEU A 352 -18.41 13.63 4.34
CA LEU A 352 -19.74 13.77 4.94
C LEU A 352 -19.66 13.46 6.43
N LYS A 353 -20.36 14.22 7.27
CA LYS A 353 -20.48 13.90 8.70
C LYS A 353 -21.72 13.06 8.97
N VAL A 354 -21.58 12.04 9.79
CA VAL A 354 -22.63 11.09 10.17
C VAL A 354 -22.93 11.28 11.65
N LYS A 355 -24.17 11.69 11.96
CA LYS A 355 -24.67 11.73 13.33
C LYS A 355 -25.05 10.33 13.75
N ASN A 356 -24.48 9.91 14.86
CA ASN A 356 -24.91 8.71 15.54
C ASN A 356 -26.28 8.95 16.19
N LYS A 357 -27.20 7.98 16.09
CA LYS A 357 -28.50 8.08 16.74
C LYS A 357 -28.41 7.26 18.02
N PRO A 358 -28.40 7.87 19.22
CA PRO A 358 -28.13 7.13 20.44
C PRO A 358 -29.17 6.03 20.66
N ALA A 359 -28.75 4.78 20.47
CA ALA A 359 -29.60 3.61 20.67
C ALA A 359 -28.91 2.64 21.63
N ILE A 360 -29.35 2.69 22.89
CA ILE A 360 -29.10 1.73 23.98
C ILE A 360 -27.70 1.89 24.63
N THR A 361 -27.66 2.35 25.88
CA THR A 361 -26.44 2.33 26.70
C THR A 361 -26.03 0.89 26.96
N HIS A 362 -24.98 0.44 26.28
CA HIS A 362 -24.34 -0.85 26.56
C HIS A 362 -23.64 -0.85 27.92
N PRO A 363 -23.63 -1.96 28.67
CA PRO A 363 -22.93 -2.02 29.95
C PRO A 363 -21.41 -1.88 29.76
N GLU A 364 -20.75 -1.20 30.70
CA GLU A 364 -19.29 -1.09 30.74
C GLU A 364 -18.67 -2.29 31.45
N ILE A 365 -17.58 -2.82 30.88
CA ILE A 365 -16.75 -3.91 31.40
C ILE A 365 -15.31 -3.42 31.57
N SER A 366 -14.65 -3.87 32.63
CA SER A 366 -13.25 -3.57 32.92
C SER A 366 -12.52 -4.80 33.43
N LEU A 367 -11.20 -4.84 33.25
CA LEU A 367 -10.33 -5.89 33.74
C LEU A 367 -9.30 -5.28 34.69
N LYS A 368 -9.23 -5.80 35.92
CA LYS A 368 -8.28 -5.36 36.94
C LYS A 368 -7.25 -6.46 37.24
N PRO A 369 -5.96 -6.20 37.03
CA PRO A 369 -4.89 -7.15 37.39
C PRO A 369 -4.55 -7.06 38.89
N PRO A 370 -3.82 -8.06 39.44
CA PRO A 370 -3.15 -7.91 40.72
C PRO A 370 -2.01 -6.87 40.62
N ALA A 371 -1.54 -6.34 41.76
CA ALA A 371 -0.48 -5.33 41.77
C ALA A 371 0.89 -5.88 41.36
N HIS A 372 1.17 -7.13 41.69
CA HIS A 372 2.33 -7.92 41.26
C HIS A 372 2.02 -9.39 41.57
N ILE A 373 2.73 -10.30 40.90
CA ILE A 373 2.71 -11.75 41.19
C ILE A 373 4.13 -12.12 41.62
N ALA A 374 4.28 -12.81 42.75
CA ALA A 374 5.58 -13.39 43.09
C ALA A 374 5.81 -14.62 42.20
N GLU A 375 7.04 -14.85 41.77
CA GLU A 375 7.41 -16.08 41.08
C GLU A 375 7.03 -17.33 41.91
N GLY A 376 6.49 -18.36 41.27
CA GLY A 376 5.86 -19.51 41.97
C GLY A 376 4.53 -19.20 42.67
N GLY A 377 4.05 -17.96 42.59
CA GLY A 377 2.85 -17.47 43.27
C GLY A 377 1.57 -17.59 42.44
N THR A 378 0.52 -16.91 42.92
CA THR A 378 -0.79 -16.86 42.27
C THR A 378 -1.31 -15.42 42.22
N GLY A 379 -1.63 -14.94 41.01
CA GLY A 379 -2.22 -13.63 40.77
C GLY A 379 -3.73 -13.72 40.52
N ARG A 380 -4.52 -12.87 41.17
CA ARG A 380 -5.98 -12.80 40.98
C ARG A 380 -6.39 -11.66 40.06
N PHE A 381 -6.99 -11.99 38.92
CA PHE A 381 -7.59 -11.03 37.98
C PHE A 381 -9.09 -10.91 38.24
N VAL A 382 -9.63 -9.70 38.09
CA VAL A 382 -11.05 -9.41 38.31
C VAL A 382 -11.65 -8.71 37.10
N VAL A 383 -12.64 -9.34 36.49
CA VAL A 383 -13.49 -8.71 35.47
C VAL A 383 -14.68 -8.07 36.17
N ARG A 384 -14.94 -6.79 35.89
CA ARG A 384 -16.01 -6.01 36.53
C ARG A 384 -16.93 -5.36 35.51
N LEU A 385 -18.22 -5.31 35.84
CA LEU A 385 -19.24 -4.52 35.17
C LEU A 385 -19.54 -3.26 35.99
N ALA A 386 -19.81 -2.14 35.32
CA ALA A 386 -20.22 -0.90 36.00
C ALA A 386 -21.59 -1.00 36.68
N LYS A 387 -22.45 -1.92 36.20
CA LYS A 387 -23.76 -2.25 36.79
C LYS A 387 -23.93 -3.76 36.86
N ALA A 388 -24.84 -4.21 37.72
CA ALA A 388 -25.15 -5.63 37.84
C ALA A 388 -25.69 -6.17 36.51
N TRP A 389 -25.32 -7.41 36.19
CA TRP A 389 -25.86 -8.11 35.04
C TRP A 389 -27.31 -8.52 35.30
N GLU A 390 -28.27 -8.08 34.49
CA GLU A 390 -29.70 -8.28 34.79
C GLU A 390 -30.37 -9.38 33.96
N ALA A 391 -29.70 -9.90 32.91
CA ALA A 391 -30.28 -10.94 32.08
C ALA A 391 -30.28 -12.30 32.81
N ASP A 392 -31.28 -13.13 32.53
CA ASP A 392 -31.42 -14.47 33.12
C ASP A 392 -30.29 -15.42 32.65
N ASP A 393 -29.87 -15.30 31.39
CA ASP A 393 -28.69 -16.00 30.88
C ASP A 393 -27.38 -15.33 31.35
N PRO A 394 -26.39 -16.10 31.82
CA PRO A 394 -25.13 -15.54 32.28
C PRO A 394 -24.33 -14.91 31.13
N LEU A 395 -23.70 -13.77 31.40
CA LEU A 395 -22.75 -13.17 30.49
C LEU A 395 -21.51 -14.08 30.38
N ARG A 396 -21.26 -14.65 29.20
CA ARG A 396 -20.06 -15.44 28.92
C ARG A 396 -18.97 -14.52 28.39
N ILE A 397 -17.75 -14.68 28.91
CA ILE A 397 -16.62 -13.81 28.61
C ILE A 397 -15.43 -14.70 28.22
N GLY A 398 -14.94 -14.55 26.99
CA GLY A 398 -13.69 -15.17 26.57
C GLY A 398 -12.50 -14.37 27.06
N VAL A 399 -11.48 -15.05 27.58
CA VAL A 399 -10.24 -14.43 28.08
C VAL A 399 -9.05 -15.20 27.55
N ARG A 400 -8.00 -14.50 27.11
CA ARG A 400 -6.70 -15.11 26.78
C ARG A 400 -5.69 -14.71 27.85
N VAL A 401 -5.02 -15.69 28.43
CA VAL A 401 -3.87 -15.51 29.32
C VAL A 401 -2.62 -15.86 28.50
N ALA A 402 -1.59 -15.04 28.57
CA ALA A 402 -0.30 -15.25 27.93
C ALA A 402 0.79 -14.56 28.76
N ASP A 403 2.03 -14.98 28.61
CA ASP A 403 3.22 -14.34 29.16
C ASP A 403 4.16 -13.85 28.05
N ASP A 404 5.36 -13.42 28.43
CA ASP A 404 6.39 -12.97 27.49
C ASP A 404 7.07 -14.18 26.86
N ASP A 405 7.07 -14.25 25.51
CA ASP A 405 7.71 -15.34 24.75
C ASP A 405 9.20 -15.55 25.11
N ALA A 406 9.86 -14.55 25.68
CA ALA A 406 11.26 -14.62 26.09
C ALA A 406 11.49 -15.35 27.43
N VAL A 407 10.49 -15.40 28.31
CA VAL A 407 10.58 -16.01 29.65
C VAL A 407 9.24 -16.63 30.04
N ASP A 408 9.21 -17.97 30.09
CA ASP A 408 8.00 -18.76 30.38
C ASP A 408 7.73 -18.81 31.89
N PHE A 409 6.77 -17.99 32.34
CA PHE A 409 6.28 -17.95 33.71
C PHE A 409 5.01 -18.77 33.88
N LEU A 410 4.36 -19.26 32.82
CA LEU A 410 3.07 -19.95 32.91
C LEU A 410 3.22 -21.45 32.67
N PRO A 411 2.68 -22.33 33.54
CA PRO A 411 2.54 -23.72 33.12
C PRO A 411 1.60 -23.80 31.91
N PRO A 412 1.77 -24.79 31.01
CA PRO A 412 0.93 -24.93 29.80
C PRO A 412 -0.58 -25.00 30.06
N ALA A 413 -1.01 -25.39 31.26
CA ALA A 413 -2.41 -25.42 31.66
C ALA A 413 -3.00 -24.04 32.01
N GLU A 414 -2.14 -23.06 32.33
CA GLU A 414 -2.55 -21.69 32.66
C GLU A 414 -2.46 -20.76 31.43
N GLU A 415 -1.73 -21.13 30.38
CA GLU A 415 -1.65 -20.36 29.14
C GLU A 415 -2.84 -20.63 28.20
N GLY A 416 -3.31 -19.60 27.48
CA GLY A 416 -4.32 -19.74 26.43
C GLY A 416 -5.73 -19.25 26.79
N LEU A 417 -6.73 -19.79 26.09
CA LEU A 417 -8.12 -19.31 26.14
C LEU A 417 -8.92 -19.93 27.29
N ARG A 418 -9.64 -19.07 28.02
CA ARG A 418 -10.56 -19.41 29.11
C ARG A 418 -11.93 -18.78 28.88
N THR A 419 -12.96 -19.34 29.51
CA THR A 419 -14.30 -18.77 29.52
C THR A 419 -14.74 -18.49 30.96
N LEU A 420 -15.18 -17.27 31.23
CA LEU A 420 -15.73 -16.84 32.51
C LEU A 420 -17.22 -16.53 32.38
N GLN A 421 -17.92 -16.49 33.51
CA GLN A 421 -19.35 -16.18 33.57
C GLN A 421 -19.67 -15.17 34.68
N ILE A 422 -20.50 -14.18 34.36
CA ILE A 422 -21.15 -13.29 35.34
C ILE A 422 -22.65 -13.59 35.30
N GLY A 423 -23.18 -14.11 36.40
CA GLY A 423 -24.60 -14.45 36.53
C GLY A 423 -25.47 -13.23 36.84
N LYS A 424 -26.79 -13.44 36.78
CA LYS A 424 -27.77 -12.41 37.13
C LYS A 424 -27.51 -11.82 38.52
N GLY A 425 -27.62 -10.50 38.65
CA GLY A 425 -27.36 -9.72 39.85
C GLY A 425 -25.89 -9.53 40.20
N GLN A 426 -24.95 -10.15 39.47
CA GLN A 426 -23.52 -10.03 39.76
C GLN A 426 -22.88 -8.87 38.98
N THR A 427 -21.85 -8.26 39.58
CA THR A 427 -21.06 -7.18 38.98
C THR A 427 -19.65 -7.59 38.63
N SER A 428 -19.22 -8.82 38.96
CA SER A 428 -17.84 -9.24 38.73
C SER A 428 -17.66 -10.74 38.78
N VAL A 429 -16.60 -11.21 38.12
CA VAL A 429 -16.04 -12.57 38.24
C VAL A 429 -14.52 -12.46 38.39
N SER A 430 -13.93 -13.31 39.24
CA SER A 430 -12.48 -13.39 39.42
C SER A 430 -11.95 -14.75 39.02
N PHE A 431 -10.72 -14.80 38.53
CA PHE A 431 -10.00 -16.03 38.26
C PHE A 431 -8.54 -15.86 38.66
N ASP A 432 -7.92 -16.98 39.00
CA ASP A 432 -6.54 -17.04 39.47
C ASP A 432 -5.63 -17.54 38.34
N VAL A 433 -4.43 -16.97 38.25
CA VAL A 433 -3.36 -17.36 37.32
C VAL A 433 -2.12 -17.70 38.15
N ARG A 434 -1.59 -18.91 37.97
CA ARG A 434 -0.41 -19.40 38.70
C ARG A 434 0.85 -19.26 37.86
N THR A 435 1.93 -18.80 38.49
CA THR A 435 3.25 -18.65 37.84
C THR A 435 4.22 -19.74 38.28
N LEU A 436 5.16 -20.10 37.41
CA LEU A 436 6.26 -21.02 37.67
C LEU A 436 7.37 -20.35 38.48
N ILE A 437 8.25 -21.20 39.04
CA ILE A 437 9.58 -20.81 39.52
C ILE A 437 10.57 -21.26 38.46
N ASP A 438 11.23 -20.32 37.80
CA ASP A 438 12.29 -20.57 36.84
C ASP A 438 13.69 -20.55 37.51
N ALA A 439 14.70 -20.97 36.74
CA ALA A 439 16.04 -21.24 37.25
C ALA A 439 17.02 -20.06 37.12
N SER A 440 16.63 -19.00 36.43
CA SER A 440 17.48 -17.88 36.03
C SER A 440 17.20 -16.66 36.89
N SER A 441 18.25 -16.04 37.43
CA SER A 441 18.13 -14.77 38.18
C SER A 441 17.81 -13.55 37.28
N ASP A 442 17.33 -13.77 36.07
CA ASP A 442 17.20 -12.71 35.07
C ASP A 442 15.85 -11.99 35.20
N SER A 443 15.91 -10.68 34.95
CA SER A 443 14.84 -9.66 35.03
C SER A 443 13.40 -10.20 35.00
N GLY A 444 12.63 -9.95 36.07
CA GLY A 444 11.21 -10.34 36.12
C GLY A 444 10.41 -9.88 34.89
N GLY A 445 9.39 -10.66 34.52
CA GLY A 445 8.58 -10.42 33.32
C GLY A 445 7.12 -10.05 33.62
N GLU A 446 6.23 -10.32 32.68
CA GLU A 446 4.83 -9.88 32.74
C GLU A 446 3.85 -10.95 32.27
N ILE A 447 2.75 -11.12 33.00
CA ILE A 447 1.59 -11.89 32.56
C ILE A 447 0.58 -10.93 31.95
N SER A 448 0.17 -11.18 30.71
CA SER A 448 -0.88 -10.44 30.02
C SER A 448 -2.20 -11.20 29.98
N VAL A 449 -3.29 -10.47 30.18
CA VAL A 449 -4.66 -10.99 30.12
C VAL A 449 -5.48 -10.08 29.21
N THR A 450 -6.11 -10.66 28.20
CA THR A 450 -6.96 -9.93 27.25
C THR A 450 -8.36 -10.53 27.19
N LEU A 451 -9.39 -9.70 27.32
CA LEU A 451 -10.77 -10.12 27.06
C LEU A 451 -10.97 -10.25 25.53
N THR A 452 -11.34 -11.43 25.05
CA THR A 452 -11.41 -11.73 23.60
C THR A 452 -12.83 -11.69 23.04
N SER A 453 -13.83 -11.97 23.87
CA SER A 453 -15.24 -11.96 23.43
C SER A 453 -16.21 -11.84 24.61
N THR A 454 -17.43 -11.42 24.32
CA THR A 454 -18.56 -11.42 25.27
C THR A 454 -19.82 -11.92 24.57
N SER A 455 -20.68 -12.68 25.25
CA SER A 455 -21.95 -13.16 24.68
C SER A 455 -23.00 -12.06 24.49
N SER A 456 -22.76 -10.88 25.07
CA SER A 456 -23.56 -9.68 24.89
C SER A 456 -22.64 -8.48 24.61
N PRO A 457 -23.08 -7.51 23.79
CA PRO A 457 -22.42 -6.22 23.59
C PRO A 457 -21.96 -5.49 24.88
N MET A 458 -20.65 -5.17 24.97
CA MET A 458 -20.03 -4.45 26.10
C MET A 458 -19.14 -3.30 25.63
N ARG A 459 -18.92 -2.30 26.50
CA ARG A 459 -17.94 -1.20 26.31
C ARG A 459 -16.79 -1.31 27.32
N PRO A 460 -15.55 -0.89 27.01
CA PRO A 460 -15.11 -0.25 25.77
C PRO A 460 -14.84 -1.27 24.64
N ARG A 461 -14.70 -0.75 23.41
CA ARG A 461 -14.06 -1.44 22.29
C ARG A 461 -12.78 -0.67 21.88
N PRO A 462 -11.62 -1.34 21.66
CA PRO A 462 -11.39 -2.77 21.85
C PRO A 462 -11.59 -3.21 23.31
N LEU A 463 -11.88 -4.50 23.52
CA LEU A 463 -12.13 -5.03 24.85
C LEU A 463 -10.89 -4.88 25.75
N PRO A 464 -11.05 -4.66 27.06
CA PRO A 464 -9.94 -4.44 27.98
C PRO A 464 -8.86 -5.53 27.96
N SER A 465 -7.60 -5.10 27.98
CA SER A 465 -6.45 -5.90 28.36
C SER A 465 -5.81 -5.35 29.64
N ALA A 466 -5.16 -6.22 30.39
CA ALA A 466 -4.42 -5.85 31.59
C ALA A 466 -3.23 -6.77 31.75
N ALA A 467 -2.22 -6.30 32.46
CA ALA A 467 -1.01 -7.07 32.66
C ALA A 467 -0.48 -6.89 34.09
N ALA A 468 0.26 -7.89 34.56
CA ALA A 468 0.79 -7.96 35.92
C ALA A 468 2.26 -8.39 35.89
N THR A 469 3.12 -7.59 36.51
CA THR A 469 4.55 -7.90 36.63
C THR A 469 4.78 -9.09 37.56
N VAL A 470 5.63 -10.02 37.14
CA VAL A 470 6.15 -11.13 37.94
C VAL A 470 7.45 -10.69 38.62
N ARG A 471 7.49 -10.74 39.95
CA ARG A 471 8.67 -10.40 40.74
C ARG A 471 9.49 -11.64 41.04
N ASN A 472 10.76 -11.59 40.66
CA ASN A 472 11.78 -12.58 40.99
C ASN A 472 11.84 -12.83 42.51
N ASP A 473 12.05 -14.08 42.92
CA ASP A 473 12.40 -14.46 44.29
C ASP A 473 13.94 -14.37 44.49
N PRO A 474 14.45 -13.34 45.19
CA PRO A 474 15.90 -13.09 45.29
C PRO A 474 16.68 -14.09 46.18
N ALA A 475 16.09 -15.20 46.64
CA ALA A 475 16.63 -16.00 47.75
C ALA A 475 16.90 -17.50 47.48
N PHE A 476 17.11 -17.95 46.23
CA PHE A 476 17.35 -19.38 45.98
C PHE A 476 18.85 -19.77 45.98
N THR A 477 19.45 -19.93 47.17
CA THR A 477 20.63 -20.79 47.34
C THR A 477 20.14 -22.23 47.43
N GLY A 478 20.66 -23.14 46.60
CA GLY A 478 20.07 -24.48 46.36
C GLY A 478 19.64 -25.28 47.59
N ARG A 479 18.61 -26.12 47.43
CA ARG A 479 17.98 -26.87 48.52
C ARG A 479 18.70 -28.17 48.82
N GLU A 480 18.88 -28.44 50.09
CA GLU A 480 19.59 -29.60 50.62
C GLU A 480 18.65 -30.82 50.72
N VAL A 481 19.06 -31.97 50.18
CA VAL A 481 18.37 -33.26 50.32
C VAL A 481 19.01 -34.06 51.45
N ARG A 482 18.18 -34.60 52.36
CA ARG A 482 18.61 -35.39 53.53
C ARG A 482 17.80 -36.69 53.64
N LEU A 483 18.39 -37.74 54.20
CA LEU A 483 17.63 -38.94 54.55
C LEU A 483 16.82 -38.67 55.83
N ALA A 484 15.50 -38.86 55.78
CA ALA A 484 14.61 -38.56 56.90
C ALA A 484 14.76 -39.54 58.06
N LYS A 485 15.09 -40.81 57.79
CA LYS A 485 15.24 -41.86 58.82
C LYS A 485 16.09 -43.04 58.33
N GLN A 486 16.87 -43.65 59.24
CA GLN A 486 17.48 -44.96 59.02
C GLN A 486 16.39 -46.05 58.92
N VAL A 487 16.62 -47.02 58.02
CA VAL A 487 15.68 -48.10 57.70
C VAL A 487 16.21 -49.41 58.27
N THR A 488 15.37 -50.13 59.00
CA THR A 488 15.58 -51.52 59.43
C THR A 488 14.34 -52.29 59.03
N VAL A 489 14.50 -53.41 58.32
CA VAL A 489 13.41 -54.25 57.83
C VAL A 489 13.72 -55.71 58.11
N ILE A 490 12.68 -56.53 58.14
CA ILE A 490 12.82 -57.99 58.16
C ILE A 490 13.02 -58.46 56.73
N GLU A 491 13.79 -59.54 56.56
CA GLU A 491 13.98 -60.21 55.29
C GLU A 491 12.63 -60.49 54.57
N GLY A 492 12.61 -60.39 53.24
CA GLY A 492 11.39 -60.48 52.45
C GLY A 492 10.49 -59.23 52.40
N GLU A 493 10.67 -58.23 53.29
CA GLU A 493 9.91 -56.97 53.25
C GLU A 493 10.47 -55.93 52.25
N LYS A 494 9.86 -54.74 52.20
CA LYS A 494 10.35 -53.61 51.40
C LYS A 494 11.00 -52.56 52.29
N ALA A 495 12.27 -52.28 52.04
CA ALA A 495 12.98 -51.14 52.64
C ALA A 495 12.53 -49.84 51.96
N VAL A 496 11.95 -48.91 52.72
CA VAL A 496 11.45 -47.63 52.21
C VAL A 496 12.32 -46.48 52.72
N PHE A 497 13.16 -45.92 51.83
CA PHE A 497 13.98 -44.75 52.10
C PHE A 497 13.19 -43.49 51.82
N THR A 498 12.96 -42.68 52.85
CA THR A 498 12.29 -41.38 52.70
C THR A 498 13.35 -40.28 52.76
N PHE A 499 13.44 -39.48 51.70
CA PHE A 499 14.31 -38.31 51.61
C PHE A 499 13.50 -37.05 51.83
N GLU A 500 14.09 -36.03 52.44
CA GLU A 500 13.49 -34.72 52.67
C GLU A 500 14.30 -33.62 51.99
N ILE A 501 13.61 -32.62 51.46
CA ILE A 501 14.17 -31.38 50.90
C ILE A 501 13.68 -30.17 51.70
N ASP A 502 14.58 -29.24 51.99
CA ASP A 502 14.22 -27.98 52.65
C ASP A 502 13.57 -26.99 51.66
N GLY A 503 12.33 -27.27 51.24
CA GLY A 503 11.55 -26.41 50.34
C GLY A 503 10.71 -27.17 49.31
N PHE A 504 10.19 -26.47 48.31
CA PHE A 504 9.52 -27.09 47.16
C PHE A 504 10.52 -27.39 46.03
N PRO A 505 10.45 -28.55 45.37
CA PRO A 505 11.30 -28.89 44.23
C PRO A 505 10.96 -28.05 42.99
N ARG A 506 11.96 -27.73 42.15
CA ARG A 506 11.80 -27.15 40.81
C ARG A 506 11.26 -28.18 39.81
N LEU A 507 10.73 -27.72 38.67
CA LEU A 507 10.46 -28.59 37.53
C LEU A 507 11.75 -29.34 37.13
N ASN A 508 11.63 -30.63 36.83
CA ASN A 508 12.75 -31.53 36.54
C ASN A 508 13.79 -31.69 37.68
N SER A 509 13.41 -31.39 38.93
CA SER A 509 14.26 -31.78 40.07
C SER A 509 14.33 -33.30 40.17
N GLY A 510 15.51 -33.84 40.42
CA GLY A 510 15.69 -35.28 40.51
C GLY A 510 17.15 -35.66 40.73
N PHE A 511 17.38 -36.95 40.83
CA PHE A 511 18.70 -37.52 41.03
C PHE A 511 18.73 -38.96 40.53
N ASP A 512 19.92 -39.46 40.27
CA ASP A 512 20.14 -40.87 39.98
C ASP A 512 20.44 -41.63 41.27
N VAL A 513 20.07 -42.91 41.28
CA VAL A 513 20.12 -43.76 42.48
C VAL A 513 20.83 -45.05 42.11
N GLU A 514 21.84 -45.39 42.90
CA GLU A 514 22.62 -46.62 42.76
C GLU A 514 22.51 -47.42 44.06
N LEU A 515 22.17 -48.71 43.93
CA LEU A 515 22.26 -49.66 45.03
C LEU A 515 23.73 -49.99 45.28
N VAL A 516 24.17 -49.91 46.53
CA VAL A 516 25.56 -50.16 46.91
C VAL A 516 25.62 -51.39 47.82
N THR A 517 26.15 -52.48 47.28
CA THR A 517 26.37 -53.77 47.97
C THR A 517 27.84 -54.17 48.05
N THR A 518 28.75 -53.45 47.37
CA THR A 518 30.21 -53.68 47.43
C THR A 518 30.99 -52.36 47.53
N GLU A 519 32.18 -52.41 48.16
CA GLU A 519 33.01 -51.27 48.63
C GLU A 519 32.88 -49.92 47.89
N LEU A 520 32.35 -48.91 48.60
CA LEU A 520 32.59 -47.48 48.35
C LEU A 520 33.32 -46.85 49.55
N GLY A 521 34.39 -47.50 50.03
CA GLY A 521 35.33 -46.90 51.00
C GLY A 521 34.78 -46.64 52.41
N LEU A 522 33.65 -47.23 52.80
CA LEU A 522 33.11 -47.19 54.16
C LEU A 522 33.08 -48.62 54.75
N PRO A 523 34.00 -48.98 55.67
CA PRO A 523 34.32 -50.36 56.01
C PRO A 523 33.33 -51.07 56.96
N ALA A 524 32.07 -50.66 57.05
CA ALA A 524 31.14 -51.20 58.05
C ALA A 524 29.67 -51.38 57.61
N LEU A 525 29.35 -51.36 56.31
CA LEU A 525 27.94 -51.29 55.85
C LEU A 525 27.53 -52.29 54.76
N ASN A 526 28.32 -53.31 54.42
CA ASN A 526 28.05 -54.14 53.24
C ASN A 526 28.25 -55.63 53.52
N THR A 527 27.20 -56.30 54.01
CA THR A 527 27.15 -57.78 54.06
C THR A 527 26.12 -58.35 53.10
N ALA A 528 25.07 -57.59 52.76
CA ALA A 528 24.05 -58.02 51.79
C ALA A 528 24.56 -58.00 50.34
N GLN A 529 24.17 -59.01 49.56
CA GLN A 529 24.53 -59.24 48.17
C GLN A 529 23.36 -58.93 47.22
N GLU A 530 23.62 -58.16 46.16
CA GLU A 530 22.60 -57.86 45.14
C GLU A 530 22.19 -59.14 44.37
N GLY A 531 20.88 -59.32 44.19
CA GLY A 531 20.27 -60.47 43.55
C GLY A 531 20.03 -61.66 44.49
N SER A 532 20.80 -61.79 45.56
CA SER A 532 20.57 -62.76 46.64
C SER A 532 19.65 -62.15 47.68
N ASP A 533 20.10 -61.09 48.35
CA ASP A 533 19.48 -60.61 49.59
C ASP A 533 18.70 -59.30 49.34
N VAL A 534 19.07 -58.57 48.28
CA VAL A 534 18.35 -57.36 47.83
C VAL A 534 18.20 -57.30 46.32
N THR A 535 17.07 -56.78 45.85
CA THR A 535 16.86 -56.41 44.44
C THR A 535 16.36 -54.97 44.30
N PHE A 536 16.94 -54.22 43.37
CA PHE A 536 16.58 -52.83 43.07
C PHE A 536 16.49 -52.58 41.57
N ALA A 537 15.39 -51.98 41.12
CA ALA A 537 15.09 -51.82 39.70
C ALA A 537 15.17 -50.37 39.18
N ASP A 538 15.21 -49.37 40.07
CA ASP A 538 15.02 -47.96 39.72
C ASP A 538 16.34 -47.17 39.68
N GLN A 539 16.91 -46.94 38.49
CA GLN A 539 18.21 -46.25 38.34
C GLN A 539 18.13 -44.72 38.20
N THR A 540 16.94 -44.15 37.98
CA THR A 540 16.74 -42.70 37.86
C THR A 540 15.44 -42.29 38.54
N SER A 541 15.49 -41.30 39.44
CA SER A 541 14.33 -40.81 40.16
C SER A 541 14.08 -39.32 39.89
N ASN A 542 12.88 -38.99 39.42
CA ASN A 542 12.43 -37.61 39.28
C ASN A 542 11.59 -37.25 40.51
N TRP A 543 11.88 -36.11 41.13
CA TRP A 543 11.12 -35.63 42.27
C TRP A 543 9.72 -35.21 41.79
N PRO A 544 8.63 -35.75 42.37
CA PRO A 544 7.27 -35.41 41.94
C PRO A 544 7.00 -33.92 42.13
N TYR A 545 6.56 -33.25 41.06
CA TYR A 545 6.12 -31.87 41.09
C TYR A 545 4.60 -31.84 41.31
N LEU A 546 4.17 -31.22 42.41
CA LEU A 546 2.81 -30.80 42.82
C LEU A 546 2.21 -31.52 44.04
N VAL A 547 1.76 -30.67 44.97
CA VAL A 547 1.00 -30.90 46.21
C VAL A 547 1.71 -31.79 47.24
N ASP A 548 2.73 -31.22 47.87
CA ASP A 548 3.46 -31.80 49.00
C ASP A 548 3.96 -33.21 48.71
N PRO A 549 5.21 -33.30 48.25
CA PRO A 549 6.07 -33.78 49.30
C PRO A 549 7.40 -33.02 49.28
N LYS A 550 7.62 -32.29 50.37
CA LYS A 550 8.98 -32.10 50.88
C LYS A 550 9.71 -33.44 51.08
N THR A 551 9.01 -34.56 50.95
CA THR A 551 9.55 -35.91 51.01
C THR A 551 9.63 -36.59 49.64
N HIS A 552 10.44 -37.63 49.49
CA HIS A 552 10.42 -38.51 48.32
C HIS A 552 10.83 -39.91 48.76
N THR A 553 10.13 -40.94 48.29
CA THR A 553 10.38 -42.31 48.76
C THR A 553 10.96 -43.19 47.68
N ILE A 554 12.02 -43.91 48.00
CA ILE A 554 12.61 -44.97 47.19
C ILE A 554 12.40 -46.30 47.91
N GLN A 555 11.94 -47.32 47.19
CA GLN A 555 11.71 -48.65 47.73
C GLN A 555 12.74 -49.64 47.18
N VAL A 556 13.37 -50.41 48.07
CA VAL A 556 14.27 -51.51 47.75
C VAL A 556 13.64 -52.81 48.27
N GLN A 557 13.66 -53.88 47.48
CA GLN A 557 13.13 -55.17 47.90
C GLN A 557 14.24 -55.94 48.62
N THR A 558 14.00 -56.38 49.86
CA THR A 558 14.82 -57.41 50.51
C THR A 558 14.22 -58.78 50.17
N ASN A 559 15.04 -59.74 49.79
CA ASN A 559 14.60 -61.06 49.37
C ASN A 559 14.69 -62.02 50.56
N GLU A 560 13.71 -62.90 50.73
CA GLU A 560 13.79 -64.02 51.69
C GLU A 560 14.39 -65.24 50.99
N ASP A 561 15.54 -65.71 51.47
CA ASP A 561 16.25 -66.85 50.88
C ASP A 561 16.13 -68.14 51.73
N GLY A 562 15.63 -68.02 52.97
CA GLY A 562 15.37 -69.12 53.90
C GLY A 562 16.60 -69.59 54.69
N THR A 563 17.70 -68.84 54.64
CA THR A 563 18.94 -69.08 55.39
C THR A 563 18.97 -68.17 56.64
N ASP A 564 19.39 -68.71 57.79
CA ASP A 564 19.56 -67.89 59.01
C ASP A 564 20.96 -67.24 58.97
N GLU A 565 21.00 -65.95 58.65
CA GLU A 565 22.21 -65.15 58.45
C GLU A 565 22.33 -64.03 59.51
N PRO A 566 23.54 -63.54 59.83
CA PRO A 566 23.69 -62.39 60.71
C PRO A 566 23.11 -61.12 60.07
N ASP A 567 22.65 -60.16 60.90
CA ASP A 567 22.06 -58.89 60.42
C ASP A 567 22.88 -58.23 59.29
N GLU A 568 22.22 -58.04 58.16
CA GLU A 568 22.87 -57.51 56.96
C GLU A 568 22.59 -56.04 56.67
N VAL A 569 23.54 -55.39 55.97
CA VAL A 569 23.44 -53.98 55.60
C VAL A 569 23.75 -53.77 54.13
N PHE A 570 23.01 -52.85 53.51
CA PHE A 570 23.21 -52.29 52.17
C PHE A 570 22.98 -50.77 52.16
N GLY A 571 23.46 -50.08 51.13
CA GLY A 571 23.31 -48.63 50.99
C GLY A 571 22.64 -48.19 49.70
N LEU A 572 22.15 -46.95 49.68
CA LEU A 572 21.77 -46.23 48.45
C LEU A 572 22.69 -45.02 48.27
N ARG A 573 23.27 -44.89 47.08
CA ARG A 573 24.03 -43.70 46.69
C ARG A 573 23.18 -42.82 45.78
N LEU A 574 23.05 -41.56 46.18
CA LEU A 574 22.44 -40.53 45.34
C LEU A 574 23.54 -39.81 44.55
N TYR A 575 23.35 -39.62 43.25
CA TYR A 575 24.31 -38.90 42.39
C TYR A 575 23.59 -38.12 41.29
N ASN A 576 24.34 -37.29 40.55
CA ASN A 576 23.83 -36.41 39.50
C ASN A 576 22.59 -35.58 39.92
N PRO A 577 22.69 -34.72 40.95
CA PRO A 577 21.54 -33.93 41.35
C PRO A 577 21.18 -32.94 40.25
N ARG A 578 19.92 -32.96 39.84
CA ARG A 578 19.34 -31.99 38.91
C ARG A 578 18.49 -31.04 39.74
N ASN A 579 18.86 -29.75 39.78
CA ASN A 579 18.18 -28.71 40.56
C ASN A 579 18.11 -28.96 42.08
N LEU A 580 19.02 -29.78 42.62
CA LEU A 580 19.13 -30.15 44.04
C LEU A 580 20.58 -30.05 44.52
N ILE A 581 20.80 -30.01 45.83
CA ILE A 581 22.12 -30.17 46.47
C ILE A 581 22.01 -31.31 47.49
N PHE A 582 22.95 -32.26 47.49
CA PHE A 582 22.97 -33.32 48.50
C PHE A 582 23.65 -32.82 49.80
N ALA A 583 23.03 -33.09 50.95
CA ALA A 583 23.76 -33.11 52.22
C ALA A 583 24.71 -34.31 52.23
N GLY A 584 25.89 -34.15 52.83
CA GLY A 584 26.88 -35.24 52.96
C GLY A 584 26.34 -36.48 53.64
#